data_AF-A0A7S7M827-F1
#
_entry.id   AF-A0A7S7M827-F1
#
_cell.length_a   1.000
_cell.length_b   1.000
_cell.length_c   1.000
_cell.angle_alpha   90.00
_cell.angle_beta   90.00
_cell.angle_gamma   90.00
#
_symmetry.space_group_name_H-M   'P 1'
#
loop_
_entity.id
_entity.type
_entity.pdbx_description
1 polymer ?
#
loop_
_entity_poly.entity_id
_entity_poly.type
_entity_poly.pdbx_seq_one_letter_code
_entity_poly.pdbx_strand_id
1 'polypeptide(L)'
;MDNALVREFPPRTLDKVERLLDLLAELDEHPMLRGKWALHGGTAINLFMLEVPRLSVDIDLSYVGALDRDAMLAERPAIERSIGEVARSQGYAVSGAPGGHAGRTFILNYRSQWGPDHVKIDCIYLNRSPLMAIERRASTLMPELRVPLFADVELAGGKVKAFFDRVKVRDLYDIANLKRVLDARGVEERGVAHKVILFYASLSATFPHGFESRPERFAGRGRELEEQLLPMLRRDEESPVLEQLVGTAREFVSAYVLPQTDVEEEYLGRFSRGAFEPALLFENETTARAAIASPEAQWKLQNIRKMLGTE
;
A
#
# COMPACT_ATOMS: atom_id res chain seq x y z
N MET A 1 -3.54 16.63 -17.39
CA MET A 1 -3.98 15.26 -17.71
C MET A 1 -4.03 15.03 -19.21
N ASP A 2 -3.67 13.83 -19.66
CA ASP A 2 -3.88 13.38 -21.05
C ASP A 2 -5.39 13.24 -21.34
N ASN A 3 -5.90 14.04 -22.28
CA ASN A 3 -7.32 14.12 -22.61
C ASN A 3 -7.92 12.82 -23.19
N ALA A 4 -7.09 11.88 -23.67
CA ALA A 4 -7.57 10.59 -24.16
C ALA A 4 -8.02 9.69 -23.00
N LEU A 5 -7.14 9.48 -22.01
CA LEU A 5 -7.38 8.65 -20.83
C LEU A 5 -8.52 9.17 -19.94
N VAL A 6 -8.72 10.50 -19.93
CA VAL A 6 -9.77 11.17 -19.16
C VAL A 6 -11.18 10.71 -19.54
N ARG A 7 -11.41 10.33 -20.81
CA ARG A 7 -12.75 9.94 -21.30
C ARG A 7 -13.12 8.49 -20.96
N GLU A 8 -12.13 7.69 -20.58
CA GLU A 8 -12.28 6.26 -20.32
C GLU A 8 -12.79 5.98 -18.90
N PHE A 9 -12.73 6.93 -17.97
CA PHE A 9 -13.16 6.73 -16.58
C PHE A 9 -14.47 7.45 -16.21
N PRO A 10 -15.17 7.01 -15.14
CA PRO A 10 -16.32 7.73 -14.61
C PRO A 10 -15.94 9.16 -14.16
N PRO A 11 -16.59 10.23 -14.71
CA PRO A 11 -16.14 11.61 -14.52
C PRO A 11 -16.05 12.06 -13.06
N ARG A 12 -17.01 11.63 -12.22
CA ARG A 12 -17.02 11.97 -10.78
C ARG A 12 -15.81 11.39 -10.05
N THR A 13 -15.45 10.15 -10.35
CA THR A 13 -14.29 9.49 -9.74
C THR A 13 -13.00 10.14 -10.23
N LEU A 14 -12.95 10.55 -11.50
CA LEU A 14 -11.78 11.20 -12.08
C LEU A 14 -11.50 12.59 -11.48
N ASP A 15 -12.52 13.45 -11.29
CA ASP A 15 -12.37 14.74 -10.57
C ASP A 15 -11.74 14.55 -9.19
N LYS A 16 -12.15 13.50 -8.48
CA LYS A 16 -11.60 13.16 -7.19
C LYS A 16 -10.13 12.74 -7.28
N VAL A 17 -9.73 12.05 -8.34
CA VAL A 17 -8.33 11.67 -8.60
C VAL A 17 -7.49 12.89 -8.99
N GLU A 18 -7.99 13.81 -9.81
CA GLU A 18 -7.31 15.06 -10.13
C GLU A 18 -6.97 15.85 -8.86
N ARG A 19 -7.98 16.06 -8.00
CA ARG A 19 -7.82 16.70 -6.69
C ARG A 19 -6.82 16.02 -5.78
N LEU A 20 -6.78 14.68 -5.82
CA LEU A 20 -5.84 13.88 -5.08
C LEU A 20 -4.40 14.11 -5.58
N LEU A 21 -4.20 14.16 -6.90
CA LEU A 21 -2.89 14.39 -7.50
C LEU A 21 -2.38 15.81 -7.19
N ASP A 22 -3.25 16.81 -7.24
CA ASP A 22 -2.91 18.18 -6.83
C ASP A 22 -2.49 18.23 -5.35
N LEU A 23 -3.22 17.55 -4.46
CA LEU A 23 -2.84 17.43 -3.05
C LEU A 23 -1.46 16.77 -2.88
N LEU A 24 -1.13 15.73 -3.65
CA LEU A 24 0.18 15.09 -3.58
C LEU A 24 1.31 16.03 -4.03
N ALA A 25 1.07 16.86 -5.03
CA ALA A 25 2.03 17.88 -5.48
C ALA A 25 2.33 18.88 -4.35
N GLU A 26 1.27 19.43 -3.74
CA GLU A 26 1.38 20.41 -2.67
C GLU A 26 2.04 19.85 -1.39
N LEU A 27 1.76 18.59 -1.06
CA LEU A 27 2.42 17.89 0.04
C LEU A 27 3.93 17.72 -0.18
N ASP A 28 4.37 17.60 -1.43
CA ASP A 28 5.79 17.45 -1.76
C ASP A 28 6.53 18.80 -1.84
N GLU A 29 5.82 19.88 -2.13
CA GLU A 29 6.37 21.25 -2.09
C GLU A 29 6.47 21.81 -0.67
N HIS A 30 5.65 21.33 0.27
CA HIS A 30 5.62 21.86 1.62
C HIS A 30 6.94 21.61 2.39
N PRO A 31 7.64 22.64 2.90
CA PRO A 31 8.98 22.50 3.50
C PRO A 31 9.10 21.53 4.67
N MET A 32 8.05 21.43 5.50
CA MET A 32 8.02 20.48 6.63
C MET A 32 7.79 19.03 6.20
N LEU A 33 7.20 18.80 5.03
CA LEU A 33 6.77 17.47 4.58
C LEU A 33 7.73 16.87 3.56
N ARG A 34 8.34 17.71 2.71
CA ARG A 34 9.27 17.29 1.66
C ARG A 34 10.34 16.34 2.21
N GLY A 35 10.40 15.15 1.64
CA GLY A 35 11.37 14.10 2.03
C GLY A 35 11.04 13.34 3.32
N LYS A 36 9.88 13.58 3.95
CA LYS A 36 9.45 12.90 5.18
C LYS A 36 8.25 11.98 5.00
N TRP A 37 7.77 11.82 3.78
CA TRP A 37 6.69 10.90 3.45
C TRP A 37 6.95 10.14 2.15
N ALA A 38 6.36 8.96 2.04
CA ALA A 38 6.31 8.18 0.82
C ALA A 38 4.90 7.62 0.61
N LEU A 39 4.42 7.67 -0.63
CA LEU A 39 3.13 7.12 -1.04
C LEU A 39 3.20 5.59 -1.06
N HIS A 40 2.14 4.95 -0.57
CA HIS A 40 1.92 3.52 -0.70
C HIS A 40 0.45 3.22 -1.03
N GLY A 41 0.01 1.98 -0.79
CA GLY A 41 -1.39 1.60 -0.91
C GLY A 41 -1.91 1.56 -2.35
N GLY A 42 -3.24 1.62 -2.46
CA GLY A 42 -3.92 1.41 -3.76
C GLY A 42 -3.60 2.50 -4.78
N THR A 43 -3.34 3.72 -4.32
CA THR A 43 -3.07 4.88 -5.17
C THR A 43 -1.66 4.83 -5.75
N ALA A 44 -0.64 4.51 -4.96
CA ALA A 44 0.71 4.28 -5.49
C ALA A 44 0.70 3.18 -6.57
N ILE A 45 0.06 2.05 -6.26
CA ILE A 45 0.02 0.90 -7.16
C ILE A 45 -0.71 1.23 -8.45
N ASN A 46 -1.94 1.73 -8.36
CA ASN A 46 -2.75 1.88 -9.56
C ASN A 46 -2.37 3.11 -10.39
N LEU A 47 -2.05 4.24 -9.77
CA LEU A 47 -1.83 5.49 -10.51
C LEU A 47 -0.37 5.70 -10.96
N PHE A 48 0.59 4.95 -10.37
CA PHE A 48 2.02 5.12 -10.63
C PHE A 48 2.74 3.82 -11.05
N MET A 49 2.24 2.63 -10.70
CA MET A 49 2.91 1.35 -11.03
C MET A 49 2.21 0.57 -12.15
N LEU A 50 0.88 0.46 -12.13
CA LEU A 50 0.14 -0.47 -12.99
C LEU A 50 -0.46 0.15 -14.26
N GLU A 51 -0.14 1.41 -14.58
CA GLU A 51 -0.71 2.14 -15.72
C GLU A 51 -2.24 2.32 -15.64
N VAL A 52 -2.76 2.53 -14.42
CA VAL A 52 -4.16 2.89 -14.16
C VAL A 52 -5.15 1.84 -14.68
N PRO A 53 -5.09 0.57 -14.22
CA PRO A 53 -6.12 -0.42 -14.55
C PRO A 53 -7.44 -0.08 -13.82
N ARG A 54 -7.35 0.71 -12.74
CA ARG A 54 -8.49 1.33 -12.06
C ARG A 54 -8.08 2.63 -11.37
N LEU A 55 -9.05 3.48 -11.09
CA LEU A 55 -8.87 4.64 -10.22
C LEU A 55 -8.75 4.23 -8.74
N SER A 56 -8.07 5.07 -7.96
CA SER A 56 -7.94 4.96 -6.52
C SER A 56 -8.08 6.36 -5.91
N VAL A 57 -8.84 6.48 -4.81
CA VAL A 57 -9.37 7.78 -4.35
C VAL A 57 -8.99 8.12 -2.90
N ASP A 58 -8.12 7.31 -2.29
CA ASP A 58 -7.56 7.53 -0.95
C ASP A 58 -6.06 7.80 -1.08
N ILE A 59 -5.49 8.67 -0.26
CA ILE A 59 -4.05 8.90 -0.17
C ILE A 59 -3.52 8.12 1.04
N ASP A 60 -2.69 7.10 0.79
CA ASP A 60 -2.01 6.34 1.84
C ASP A 60 -0.53 6.80 1.93
N LEU A 61 -0.16 7.48 3.01
CA LEU A 61 1.20 7.98 3.26
C LEU A 61 1.85 7.19 4.39
N SER A 62 3.13 6.83 4.23
CA SER A 62 3.99 6.50 5.36
C SER A 62 4.89 7.67 5.66
N TYR A 63 5.00 8.04 6.93
CA TYR A 63 6.10 8.87 7.39
C TYR A 63 7.42 8.10 7.22
N VAL A 64 8.43 8.73 6.63
CA VAL A 64 9.77 8.16 6.38
C VAL A 64 10.89 9.12 6.81
N GLY A 65 10.60 10.03 7.75
CA GLY A 65 11.60 10.93 8.34
C GLY A 65 12.53 10.20 9.30
N ALA A 66 12.35 10.42 10.60
CA ALA A 66 13.14 9.78 11.64
C ALA A 66 12.71 8.32 11.88
N LEU A 67 13.68 7.40 11.86
CA LEU A 67 13.44 6.00 12.19
C LEU A 67 13.22 5.79 13.70
N ASP A 68 14.00 6.52 14.52
CA ASP A 68 13.86 6.51 15.97
C ASP A 68 12.45 6.92 16.41
N ARG A 69 11.94 6.23 17.43
CA ARG A 69 10.55 6.40 17.89
C ARG A 69 10.33 7.77 18.51
N ASP A 70 11.26 8.22 19.36
CA ASP A 70 11.07 9.46 20.12
C ASP A 70 11.24 10.68 19.20
N ALA A 71 12.20 10.62 18.28
CA ALA A 71 12.33 11.60 17.21
C ALA A 71 11.07 11.65 16.32
N MET A 72 10.54 10.50 15.89
CA MET A 72 9.29 10.45 15.12
C MET A 72 8.12 11.06 15.90
N LEU A 73 7.98 10.75 17.20
CA LEU A 73 6.92 11.31 18.05
C LEU A 73 7.06 12.83 18.23
N ALA A 74 8.29 13.34 18.31
CA ALA A 74 8.56 14.77 18.37
C ALA A 74 8.19 15.48 17.05
N GLU A 75 8.42 14.84 15.89
CA GLU A 75 8.08 15.42 14.58
C GLU A 75 6.60 15.30 14.22
N ARG A 76 5.93 14.23 14.67
CA ARG A 76 4.54 13.90 14.30
C ARG A 76 3.56 15.07 14.41
N PRO A 77 3.53 15.88 15.49
CA PRO A 77 2.62 17.04 15.56
C PRO A 77 2.87 18.10 14.47
N ALA A 78 4.11 18.27 14.02
CA ALA A 78 4.43 19.20 12.93
C ALA A 78 3.98 18.62 11.58
N ILE A 79 4.26 17.33 11.33
CA ILE A 79 3.80 16.62 10.12
C ILE A 79 2.28 16.69 9.98
N GLU A 80 1.54 16.32 11.02
CA GLU A 80 0.07 16.31 10.96
C GLU A 80 -0.53 17.71 10.79
N ARG A 81 0.09 18.73 11.39
CA ARG A 81 -0.33 20.12 11.23
C ARG A 81 -0.12 20.58 9.78
N SER A 82 1.05 20.29 9.21
CA SER A 82 1.39 20.67 7.84
C SER A 82 0.53 19.97 6.79
N ILE A 83 0.16 18.70 6.97
CA ILE A 83 -0.85 18.04 6.11
C ILE A 83 -2.17 18.81 6.16
N GLY A 84 -2.59 19.23 7.36
CA GLY A 84 -3.78 20.05 7.53
C GLY A 84 -3.66 21.47 6.96
N GLU A 85 -2.47 22.06 6.96
CA GLU A 85 -2.21 23.38 6.36
C GLU A 85 -2.32 23.32 4.83
N VAL A 86 -1.67 22.32 4.20
CA VAL A 86 -1.79 22.04 2.76
C VAL A 86 -3.24 21.80 2.36
N ALA A 87 -3.97 20.98 3.12
CA ALA A 87 -5.38 20.76 2.81
C ALA A 87 -6.22 22.05 2.92
N ARG A 88 -5.98 22.89 3.92
CA ARG A 88 -6.73 24.15 4.07
C ARG A 88 -6.36 25.18 3.00
N SER A 89 -5.10 25.26 2.57
CA SER A 89 -4.69 26.17 1.49
C SER A 89 -5.35 25.80 0.16
N GLN A 90 -5.62 24.50 -0.05
CA GLN A 90 -6.36 23.97 -1.21
C GLN A 90 -7.89 24.05 -1.05
N GLY A 91 -8.40 24.71 0.00
CA GLY A 91 -9.83 24.97 0.20
C GLY A 91 -10.64 23.84 0.84
N TYR A 92 -10.00 22.81 1.40
CA TYR A 92 -10.70 21.71 2.07
C TYR A 92 -11.10 22.05 3.51
N ALA A 93 -12.30 21.63 3.90
CA ALA A 93 -12.70 21.59 5.30
C ALA A 93 -12.16 20.29 5.93
N VAL A 94 -11.09 20.42 6.73
CA VAL A 94 -10.37 19.30 7.34
C VAL A 94 -11.08 18.80 8.60
N SER A 95 -11.47 17.54 8.61
CA SER A 95 -11.94 16.79 9.78
C SER A 95 -11.15 15.48 9.96
N GLY A 96 -11.50 14.71 10.98
CA GLY A 96 -10.83 13.45 11.33
C GLY A 96 -10.51 13.38 12.82
N ALA A 97 -10.54 12.17 13.38
CA ALA A 97 -10.22 11.96 14.79
C ALA A 97 -8.71 12.18 15.06
N PRO A 98 -8.32 12.59 16.28
CA PRO A 98 -6.94 12.45 16.72
C PRO A 98 -6.51 11.00 16.49
N GLY A 99 -5.48 10.81 15.67
CA GLY A 99 -5.02 9.49 15.30
C GLY A 99 -4.55 8.69 16.53
N GLY A 100 -4.69 7.36 16.47
CA GLY A 100 -4.12 6.48 17.48
C GLY A 100 -2.58 6.38 17.38
N HIS A 101 -2.01 5.42 18.10
CA HIS A 101 -0.55 5.17 18.09
C HIS A 101 0.02 4.85 16.70
N ALA A 102 -0.78 4.26 15.79
CA ALA A 102 -0.32 3.76 14.50
C ALA A 102 -0.34 4.79 13.35
N GLY A 103 -1.13 5.87 13.46
CA GLY A 103 -1.39 6.79 12.35
C GLY A 103 -2.53 7.75 12.61
N ARG A 104 -2.81 8.61 11.63
CA ARG A 104 -3.92 9.57 11.62
C ARG A 104 -4.61 9.59 10.25
N THR A 105 -5.94 9.62 10.28
CA THR A 105 -6.79 9.82 9.11
C THR A 105 -7.26 11.28 9.05
N PHE A 106 -7.10 11.92 7.91
CA PHE A 106 -7.64 13.23 7.58
C PHE A 106 -8.77 13.05 6.57
N ILE A 107 -9.92 13.69 6.82
CA ILE A 107 -11.05 13.74 5.90
C ILE A 107 -11.13 15.17 5.37
N LEU A 108 -10.85 15.34 4.09
CA LEU A 108 -10.75 16.63 3.41
C LEU A 108 -12.05 16.87 2.64
N ASN A 109 -13.00 17.54 3.27
CA ASN A 109 -14.33 17.73 2.70
C ASN A 109 -14.34 18.90 1.70
N TYR A 110 -15.03 18.72 0.58
CA TYR A 110 -15.22 19.73 -0.45
C TYR A 110 -16.59 19.60 -1.11
N ARG A 111 -16.96 20.58 -1.93
CA ARG A 111 -18.14 20.49 -2.81
C ARG A 111 -17.67 20.36 -4.26
N SER A 112 -18.07 19.28 -4.89
CA SER A 112 -17.89 19.07 -6.33
C SER A 112 -19.14 19.53 -7.09
N GLN A 113 -19.09 19.51 -8.42
CA GLN A 113 -20.28 19.68 -9.26
C GLN A 113 -21.34 18.57 -9.06
N TRP A 114 -20.96 17.42 -8.50
CA TRP A 114 -21.87 16.31 -8.15
C TRP A 114 -22.35 16.35 -6.69
N GLY A 115 -22.06 17.44 -5.97
CA GLY A 115 -22.43 17.60 -4.56
C GLY A 115 -21.26 17.41 -3.59
N PRO A 116 -21.55 17.27 -2.28
CA PRO A 116 -20.52 17.07 -1.26
C PRO A 116 -19.71 15.79 -1.49
N ASP A 117 -18.39 15.90 -1.34
CA ASP A 117 -17.47 14.75 -1.41
C ASP A 117 -16.27 15.02 -0.48
N HIS A 118 -15.35 14.06 -0.38
CA HIS A 118 -14.15 14.18 0.44
C HIS A 118 -12.97 13.40 -0.12
N VAL A 119 -11.74 13.91 0.03
CA VAL A 119 -10.51 13.11 -0.12
C VAL A 119 -10.06 12.63 1.25
N LYS A 120 -9.58 11.39 1.36
CA LYS A 120 -9.03 10.86 2.61
C LYS A 120 -7.51 10.78 2.51
N ILE A 121 -6.79 11.24 3.54
CA ILE A 121 -5.35 11.00 3.72
C ILE A 121 -5.18 10.13 4.97
N ASP A 122 -4.63 8.93 4.81
CA ASP A 122 -4.19 8.07 5.89
C ASP A 122 -2.67 8.18 6.03
N CYS A 123 -2.20 8.81 7.10
CA CYS A 123 -0.76 8.94 7.40
C CYS A 123 -0.38 7.94 8.50
N ILE A 124 0.45 6.96 8.16
CA ILE A 124 0.93 5.91 9.08
C ILE A 124 2.38 6.16 9.50
N TYR A 125 2.72 5.76 10.73
CA TYR A 125 4.07 5.95 11.30
C TYR A 125 4.81 4.63 11.57
N LEU A 126 4.16 3.48 11.40
CA LEU A 126 4.78 2.17 11.65
C LEU A 126 5.68 1.70 10.50
N ASN A 127 5.21 1.78 9.26
CA ASN A 127 5.97 1.40 8.07
C ASN A 127 6.92 2.53 7.63
N ARG A 128 7.92 2.83 8.47
CA ARG A 128 8.86 3.97 8.30
C ARG A 128 10.33 3.57 8.09
N SER A 129 10.58 2.30 7.79
CA SER A 129 11.90 1.76 7.43
C SER A 129 11.81 1.12 6.05
N PRO A 130 11.89 1.91 4.96
CA PRO A 130 11.88 1.36 3.61
C PRO A 130 13.00 0.35 3.42
N LEU A 131 12.68 -0.81 2.87
CA LEU A 131 13.64 -1.87 2.53
C LEU A 131 14.53 -1.47 1.35
N MET A 132 14.01 -0.60 0.49
CA MET A 132 14.69 -0.04 -0.68
C MET A 132 14.63 1.48 -0.67
N ALA A 133 15.45 2.11 -1.52
CA ALA A 133 15.40 3.55 -1.70
C ALA A 133 14.01 3.98 -2.20
N ILE A 134 13.48 5.07 -1.61
CA ILE A 134 12.26 5.71 -2.08
C ILE A 134 12.47 6.23 -3.50
N GLU A 135 11.55 5.89 -4.40
CA GLU A 135 11.60 6.27 -5.79
C GLU A 135 10.71 7.49 -6.05
N ARG A 136 11.03 8.28 -7.07
CA ARG A 136 10.16 9.37 -7.54
C ARG A 136 9.61 9.05 -8.92
N ARG A 137 8.31 8.80 -9.00
CA ARG A 137 7.65 8.38 -10.24
C ARG A 137 6.58 9.33 -10.70
N ALA A 138 6.45 9.46 -12.01
CA ALA A 138 5.36 10.17 -12.64
C ALA A 138 4.06 9.35 -12.58
N SER A 139 2.92 10.01 -12.47
CA SER A 139 1.64 9.34 -12.70
C SER A 139 1.36 9.25 -14.20
N THR A 140 0.76 8.14 -14.66
CA THR A 140 0.28 8.02 -16.04
C THR A 140 -0.76 9.09 -16.38
N LEU A 141 -1.56 9.53 -15.39
CA LEU A 141 -2.59 10.55 -15.58
C LEU A 141 -2.00 11.97 -15.63
N MET A 142 -0.92 12.22 -14.91
CA MET A 142 -0.27 13.52 -14.78
C MET A 142 1.25 13.36 -14.87
N PRO A 143 1.81 13.19 -16.09
CA PRO A 143 3.22 12.86 -16.30
C PRO A 143 4.23 13.87 -15.72
N GLU A 144 3.82 15.11 -15.56
CA GLU A 144 4.58 16.21 -14.95
C GLU A 144 4.75 16.06 -13.43
N LEU A 145 3.80 15.40 -12.76
CA LEU A 145 3.81 15.24 -11.32
C LEU A 145 4.63 14.01 -10.92
N ARG A 146 5.76 14.24 -10.23
CA ARG A 146 6.60 13.16 -9.68
C ARG A 146 6.46 13.07 -8.17
N VAL A 147 6.02 11.92 -7.65
CA VAL A 147 5.71 11.72 -6.23
C VAL A 147 6.69 10.71 -5.60
N PRO A 148 7.14 10.93 -4.33
CA PRO A 148 7.93 9.93 -3.61
C PRO A 148 7.07 8.71 -3.25
N LEU A 149 7.52 7.50 -3.60
CA LEU A 149 6.82 6.24 -3.37
C LEU A 149 7.78 5.13 -2.94
N PHE A 150 7.26 4.13 -2.23
CA PHE A 150 8.01 2.89 -1.98
C PHE A 150 8.32 2.17 -3.29
N ALA A 151 9.43 1.45 -3.35
CA ALA A 151 9.79 0.65 -4.51
C ALA A 151 8.68 -0.36 -4.88
N ASP A 152 8.61 -0.76 -6.15
CA ASP A 152 7.54 -1.63 -6.69
C ASP A 152 7.33 -2.91 -5.88
N VAL A 153 8.41 -3.53 -5.43
CA VAL A 153 8.36 -4.77 -4.65
C VAL A 153 7.79 -4.54 -3.25
N GLU A 154 8.05 -3.38 -2.63
CA GLU A 154 7.48 -3.00 -1.34
C GLU A 154 6.00 -2.60 -1.48
N LEU A 155 5.62 -1.95 -2.58
CA LEU A 155 4.21 -1.70 -2.91
C LEU A 155 3.44 -3.02 -3.08
N ALA A 156 4.02 -3.97 -3.81
CA ALA A 156 3.46 -5.31 -3.95
C ALA A 156 3.34 -6.01 -2.59
N GLY A 157 4.39 -5.99 -1.77
CA GLY A 157 4.37 -6.56 -0.42
C GLY A 157 3.30 -5.93 0.48
N GLY A 158 3.19 -4.61 0.50
CA GLY A 158 2.14 -3.89 1.24
C GLY A 158 0.73 -4.25 0.76
N LYS A 159 0.54 -4.46 -0.55
CA LYS A 159 -0.73 -4.94 -1.10
C LYS A 159 -1.06 -6.35 -0.67
N VAL A 160 -0.06 -7.24 -0.65
CA VAL A 160 -0.21 -8.61 -0.15
C VAL A 160 -0.60 -8.61 1.32
N LYS A 161 0.07 -7.80 2.15
CA LYS A 161 -0.32 -7.62 3.55
C LYS A 161 -1.78 -7.16 3.68
N ALA A 162 -2.20 -6.16 2.91
CA ALA A 162 -3.59 -5.70 2.92
C ALA A 162 -4.58 -6.80 2.46
N PHE A 163 -4.25 -7.56 1.42
CA PHE A 163 -5.04 -8.69 0.93
C PHE A 163 -5.26 -9.77 2.01
N PHE A 164 -4.26 -10.02 2.87
CA PHE A 164 -4.37 -10.93 4.02
C PHE A 164 -5.04 -10.30 5.24
N ASP A 165 -4.87 -9.01 5.48
CA ASP A 165 -5.45 -8.32 6.65
C ASP A 165 -6.96 -8.08 6.47
N ARG A 166 -7.43 -7.79 5.25
CA ARG A 166 -8.83 -7.46 4.96
C ARG A 166 -9.36 -8.15 3.71
N VAL A 167 -10.69 -8.27 3.61
CA VAL A 167 -11.35 -8.84 2.44
C VAL A 167 -12.03 -7.71 1.67
N LYS A 168 -11.35 -7.19 0.64
CA LYS A 168 -11.83 -6.11 -0.23
C LYS A 168 -11.58 -6.48 -1.69
N VAL A 169 -12.63 -6.52 -2.51
CA VAL A 169 -12.54 -6.92 -3.93
C VAL A 169 -11.53 -6.09 -4.75
N ARG A 170 -11.27 -4.84 -4.35
CA ARG A 170 -10.23 -4.00 -4.96
C ARG A 170 -8.82 -4.53 -4.70
N ASP A 171 -8.55 -5.10 -3.51
CA ASP A 171 -7.26 -5.74 -3.26
C ASP A 171 -7.11 -7.04 -4.07
N LEU A 172 -8.19 -7.80 -4.26
CA LEU A 172 -8.19 -8.97 -5.15
C LEU A 172 -7.82 -8.59 -6.60
N TYR A 173 -8.44 -7.53 -7.11
CA TYR A 173 -8.14 -7.01 -8.46
C TYR A 173 -6.70 -6.50 -8.59
N ASP A 174 -6.20 -5.80 -7.57
CA ASP A 174 -4.82 -5.34 -7.54
C ASP A 174 -3.83 -6.52 -7.54
N ILE A 175 -4.10 -7.59 -6.76
CA ILE A 175 -3.28 -8.81 -6.73
C ILE A 175 -3.24 -9.49 -8.10
N ALA A 176 -4.37 -9.59 -8.79
CA ALA A 176 -4.43 -10.16 -10.13
C ALA A 176 -3.56 -9.37 -11.13
N ASN A 177 -3.59 -8.02 -11.07
CA ASN A 177 -2.75 -7.18 -11.91
C ASN A 177 -1.26 -7.22 -11.52
N LEU A 178 -0.94 -7.31 -10.22
CA LEU A 178 0.43 -7.49 -9.75
C LEU A 178 1.02 -8.80 -10.29
N LYS A 179 0.25 -9.89 -10.33
CA LYS A 179 0.69 -11.16 -10.94
C LYS A 179 1.16 -10.94 -12.38
N ARG A 180 0.32 -10.29 -13.20
CA ARG A 180 0.63 -10.00 -14.61
C ARG A 180 1.95 -9.24 -14.76
N VAL A 181 2.16 -8.22 -13.93
CA VAL A 181 3.39 -7.41 -13.99
C VAL A 181 4.61 -8.18 -13.50
N LEU A 182 4.50 -8.95 -12.42
CA LEU A 182 5.60 -9.75 -11.90
C LEU A 182 6.00 -10.89 -12.84
N ASP A 183 5.04 -11.56 -13.48
CA ASP A 183 5.30 -12.63 -14.44
C ASP A 183 6.11 -12.14 -15.66
N ALA A 184 5.99 -10.85 -16.00
CA ALA A 184 6.74 -10.22 -17.08
C ALA A 184 8.18 -9.82 -16.70
N ARG A 185 8.56 -9.94 -15.42
CA ARG A 185 9.90 -9.57 -14.92
C ARG A 185 10.91 -10.70 -15.07
N GLY A 186 12.19 -10.32 -15.03
CA GLY A 186 13.31 -11.28 -15.05
C GLY A 186 13.28 -12.22 -13.84
N VAL A 187 13.97 -13.36 -13.93
CA VAL A 187 14.04 -14.36 -12.83
C VAL A 187 14.58 -13.73 -11.54
N GLU A 188 15.64 -12.94 -11.65
CA GLU A 188 16.26 -12.25 -10.51
C GLU A 188 15.31 -11.25 -9.84
N GLU A 189 14.66 -10.39 -10.64
CA GLU A 189 13.68 -9.41 -10.17
C GLU A 189 12.49 -10.10 -9.46
N ARG A 190 12.01 -11.24 -10.01
CA ARG A 190 10.96 -12.05 -9.38
C ARG A 190 11.41 -12.64 -8.05
N GLY A 191 12.65 -13.11 -7.94
CA GLY A 191 13.22 -13.62 -6.69
C GLY A 191 13.29 -12.55 -5.61
N VAL A 192 13.70 -11.32 -5.96
CA VAL A 192 13.69 -10.17 -5.04
C VAL A 192 12.26 -9.83 -4.62
N ALA A 193 11.33 -9.76 -5.57
CA ALA A 193 9.92 -9.49 -5.30
C ALA A 193 9.32 -10.54 -4.35
N HIS A 194 9.59 -11.82 -4.59
CA HIS A 194 9.14 -12.93 -3.73
C HIS A 194 9.60 -12.74 -2.29
N LYS A 195 10.89 -12.52 -2.05
CA LYS A 195 11.46 -12.32 -0.70
C LYS A 195 10.85 -11.12 0.03
N VAL A 196 10.64 -10.00 -0.67
CA VAL A 196 9.98 -8.82 -0.10
C VAL A 196 8.49 -9.07 0.18
N ILE A 197 7.78 -9.73 -0.73
CA ILE A 197 6.38 -10.11 -0.54
C ILE A 197 6.22 -11.05 0.66
N LEU A 198 7.09 -12.06 0.79
CA LEU A 198 7.11 -13.01 1.89
C LEU A 198 7.35 -12.30 3.24
N PHE A 199 8.28 -11.34 3.27
CA PHE A 199 8.51 -10.48 4.43
C PHE A 199 7.22 -9.73 4.82
N TYR A 200 6.59 -8.98 3.92
CA TYR A 200 5.36 -8.25 4.22
C TYR A 200 4.17 -9.15 4.56
N ALA A 201 4.06 -10.32 3.93
CA ALA A 201 3.04 -11.32 4.26
C ALA A 201 3.20 -11.82 5.71
N SER A 202 4.44 -12.02 6.18
CA SER A 202 4.71 -12.38 7.58
C SER A 202 4.28 -11.27 8.57
N LEU A 203 4.21 -10.02 8.13
CA LEU A 203 3.73 -8.88 8.93
C LEU A 203 2.21 -8.79 9.03
N SER A 204 1.47 -9.57 8.23
CA SER A 204 0.01 -9.60 8.28
C SER A 204 -0.52 -9.98 9.66
N ALA A 205 -1.66 -9.43 10.04
CA ALA A 205 -2.42 -9.82 11.22
C ALA A 205 -2.80 -11.32 11.20
N THR A 206 -2.95 -11.95 10.03
CA THR A 206 -3.32 -13.37 9.93
C THR A 206 -2.17 -14.33 10.12
N PHE A 207 -0.91 -13.89 9.97
CA PHE A 207 0.25 -14.73 10.25
C PHE A 207 0.29 -15.07 11.76
N PRO A 208 0.52 -16.34 12.17
CA PRO A 208 1.03 -17.47 11.37
C PRO A 208 -0.02 -18.48 10.86
N HIS A 209 -1.30 -18.12 10.76
CA HIS A 209 -2.40 -19.06 10.44
C HIS A 209 -2.50 -19.50 8.96
N GLY A 210 -1.42 -19.42 8.18
CA GLY A 210 -1.37 -19.82 6.76
C GLY A 210 -1.87 -18.76 5.77
N PHE A 211 -1.53 -18.95 4.49
CA PHE A 211 -1.80 -17.99 3.39
C PHE A 211 -2.68 -18.58 2.28
N GLU A 212 -2.67 -19.89 2.12
CA GLU A 212 -3.16 -20.67 0.97
C GLU A 212 -4.66 -20.46 0.73
N SER A 213 -5.45 -20.44 1.81
CA SER A 213 -6.91 -20.37 1.76
C SER A 213 -7.47 -18.95 1.65
N ARG A 214 -6.59 -17.94 1.52
CA ARG A 214 -7.04 -16.54 1.51
C ARG A 214 -7.91 -16.18 0.30
N PRO A 215 -7.58 -16.58 -0.94
CA PRO A 215 -8.40 -16.27 -2.12
C PRO A 215 -9.86 -16.73 -1.99
N GLU A 216 -10.11 -17.84 -1.31
CA GLU A 216 -11.44 -18.44 -1.16
C GLU A 216 -12.41 -17.53 -0.38
N ARG A 217 -11.89 -16.60 0.45
CA ARG A 217 -12.71 -15.62 1.17
C ARG A 217 -13.42 -14.61 0.26
N PHE A 218 -13.06 -14.57 -1.02
CA PHE A 218 -13.66 -13.70 -2.02
C PHE A 218 -14.77 -14.37 -2.83
N ALA A 219 -14.98 -15.69 -2.67
CA ALA A 219 -16.07 -16.40 -3.33
C ALA A 219 -17.44 -15.77 -2.98
N GLY A 220 -18.32 -15.62 -3.98
CA GLY A 220 -19.66 -15.07 -3.79
C GLY A 220 -19.75 -13.55 -3.57
N ARG A 221 -18.63 -12.81 -3.70
CA ARG A 221 -18.60 -11.34 -3.55
C ARG A 221 -18.95 -10.56 -4.81
N GLY A 222 -19.79 -11.11 -5.69
CA GLY A 222 -20.16 -10.47 -6.97
C GLY A 222 -20.74 -9.07 -6.79
N ARG A 223 -21.59 -8.90 -5.77
CA ARG A 223 -22.15 -7.59 -5.41
C ARG A 223 -21.09 -6.55 -5.04
N GLU A 224 -20.06 -6.94 -4.30
CA GLU A 224 -18.98 -6.01 -3.94
C GLU A 224 -18.16 -5.63 -5.18
N LEU A 225 -17.94 -6.57 -6.11
CA LEU A 225 -17.29 -6.29 -7.39
C LEU A 225 -18.08 -5.23 -8.17
N GLU A 226 -19.40 -5.39 -8.29
CA GLU A 226 -20.28 -4.44 -8.98
C GLU A 226 -20.31 -3.07 -8.31
N GLU A 227 -20.45 -3.02 -6.99
CA GLU A 227 -20.64 -1.75 -6.26
C GLU A 227 -19.33 -1.01 -5.97
N GLN A 228 -18.20 -1.72 -5.79
CA GLN A 228 -16.96 -1.13 -5.29
C GLN A 228 -15.79 -1.16 -6.28
N LEU A 229 -15.78 -2.10 -7.23
CA LEU A 229 -14.70 -2.22 -8.22
C LEU A 229 -15.09 -1.62 -9.56
N LEU A 230 -16.20 -2.06 -10.18
CA LEU A 230 -16.60 -1.62 -11.52
C LEU A 230 -16.67 -0.08 -11.67
N PRO A 231 -17.17 0.70 -10.68
CA PRO A 231 -17.22 2.16 -10.79
C PRO A 231 -15.83 2.84 -10.80
N MET A 232 -14.77 2.07 -10.54
CA MET A 232 -13.38 2.55 -10.56
C MET A 232 -12.64 2.14 -11.84
N LEU A 233 -13.18 1.23 -12.65
CA LEU A 233 -12.52 0.71 -13.84
C LEU A 233 -12.68 1.65 -15.04
N ARG A 234 -11.87 1.40 -16.07
CA ARG A 234 -12.07 1.94 -17.41
C ARG A 234 -13.40 1.43 -17.98
N ARG A 235 -14.10 2.29 -18.71
CA ARG A 235 -15.46 2.05 -19.23
C ARG A 235 -15.47 1.32 -20.57
N ASP A 236 -14.33 1.28 -21.25
CA ASP A 236 -14.11 0.66 -22.56
C ASP A 236 -13.44 -0.71 -22.46
N GLU A 237 -13.10 -1.16 -21.25
CA GLU A 237 -12.56 -2.50 -21.00
C GLU A 237 -13.65 -3.51 -20.60
N GLU A 238 -13.39 -4.79 -20.87
CA GLU A 238 -14.24 -5.89 -20.42
C GLU A 238 -14.23 -5.97 -18.88
N SER A 239 -15.42 -6.11 -18.29
CA SER A 239 -15.54 -6.21 -16.84
C SER A 239 -14.92 -7.52 -16.32
N PRO A 240 -14.13 -7.47 -15.25
CA PRO A 240 -13.49 -8.67 -14.71
C PRO A 240 -14.51 -9.64 -14.13
N VAL A 241 -14.28 -10.93 -14.33
CA VAL A 241 -15.09 -12.01 -13.74
C VAL A 241 -14.51 -12.39 -12.37
N LEU A 242 -15.34 -12.40 -11.33
CA LEU A 242 -14.89 -12.64 -9.95
C LEU A 242 -14.14 -13.96 -9.80
N GLU A 243 -14.67 -15.03 -10.37
CA GLU A 243 -14.12 -16.38 -10.28
C GLU A 243 -12.73 -16.45 -10.92
N GLN A 244 -12.52 -15.72 -12.01
CA GLN A 244 -11.21 -15.61 -12.66
C GLN A 244 -10.23 -14.84 -11.76
N LEU A 245 -10.64 -13.71 -11.17
CA LEU A 245 -9.80 -12.97 -10.23
C LEU A 245 -9.39 -13.83 -9.02
N VAL A 246 -10.31 -14.63 -8.49
CA VAL A 246 -10.01 -15.60 -7.41
C VAL A 246 -9.02 -16.67 -7.87
N GLY A 247 -9.18 -17.20 -9.08
CA GLY A 247 -8.24 -18.13 -9.70
C GLY A 247 -6.83 -17.54 -9.82
N THR A 248 -6.71 -16.34 -10.38
CA THR A 248 -5.44 -15.63 -10.53
C THR A 248 -4.80 -15.32 -9.17
N ALA A 249 -5.59 -14.95 -8.17
CA ALA A 249 -5.07 -14.72 -6.82
C ALA A 249 -4.53 -16.00 -6.17
N ARG A 250 -5.14 -17.17 -6.43
CA ARG A 250 -4.61 -18.46 -5.98
C ARG A 250 -3.25 -18.75 -6.60
N GLU A 251 -3.12 -18.55 -7.91
CA GLU A 251 -1.85 -18.70 -8.61
C GLU A 251 -0.79 -17.71 -8.10
N PHE A 252 -1.18 -16.46 -7.83
CA PHE A 252 -0.28 -15.46 -7.25
C PHE A 252 0.21 -15.87 -5.87
N VAL A 253 -0.69 -16.33 -4.97
CA VAL A 253 -0.30 -16.78 -3.63
C VAL A 253 0.70 -17.93 -3.72
N SER A 254 0.42 -18.92 -4.56
CA SER A 254 1.33 -20.05 -4.80
C SER A 254 2.70 -19.59 -5.33
N ALA A 255 2.71 -18.69 -6.32
CA ALA A 255 3.93 -18.29 -7.02
C ALA A 255 4.79 -17.27 -6.26
N TYR A 256 4.21 -16.41 -5.43
CA TYR A 256 4.91 -15.25 -4.86
C TYR A 256 4.80 -15.11 -3.35
N VAL A 257 3.90 -15.84 -2.68
CA VAL A 257 3.68 -15.69 -1.23
C VAL A 257 4.09 -16.92 -0.44
N LEU A 258 3.89 -18.13 -0.96
CA LEU A 258 4.31 -19.34 -0.26
C LEU A 258 5.84 -19.49 -0.28
N PRO A 259 6.47 -19.98 0.81
CA PRO A 259 7.91 -20.23 0.83
C PRO A 259 8.27 -21.24 -0.26
N GLN A 260 9.41 -21.02 -0.92
CA GLN A 260 9.89 -21.86 -2.04
C GLN A 260 11.12 -22.67 -1.66
N THR A 261 11.73 -22.37 -0.51
CA THR A 261 12.95 -23.00 -0.02
C THR A 261 12.89 -23.30 1.48
N ASP A 262 13.67 -24.29 1.94
CA ASP A 262 13.80 -24.64 3.36
C ASP A 262 14.25 -23.44 4.21
N VAL A 263 15.04 -22.53 3.64
CA VAL A 263 15.52 -21.31 4.32
C VAL A 263 14.38 -20.31 4.56
N GLU A 264 13.47 -20.18 3.60
CA GLU A 264 12.27 -19.33 3.73
C GLU A 264 11.26 -19.94 4.71
N GLU A 265 11.09 -21.27 4.69
CA GLU A 265 10.31 -21.99 5.70
C GLU A 265 10.91 -21.79 7.10
N GLU A 266 12.24 -21.85 7.21
CA GLU A 266 12.94 -21.60 8.45
C GLU A 266 12.72 -20.16 8.95
N TYR A 267 12.80 -19.16 8.07
CA TYR A 267 12.50 -17.77 8.41
C TYR A 267 11.10 -17.62 9.01
N LEU A 268 10.06 -18.13 8.33
CA LEU A 268 8.68 -18.06 8.81
C LEU A 268 8.51 -18.85 10.11
N GLY A 269 9.14 -20.03 10.21
CA GLY A 269 9.16 -20.85 11.41
C GLY A 269 9.75 -20.11 12.61
N ARG A 270 10.92 -19.48 12.46
CA ARG A 270 11.55 -18.68 13.51
C ARG A 270 10.65 -17.50 13.89
N PHE A 271 10.09 -16.79 12.91
CA PHE A 271 9.25 -15.62 13.16
C PHE A 271 7.96 -15.97 13.91
N SER A 272 7.29 -17.05 13.53
CA SER A 272 6.09 -17.55 14.22
C SER A 272 6.34 -17.96 15.68
N ARG A 273 7.60 -18.24 16.06
CA ARG A 273 8.03 -18.57 17.42
C ARG A 273 8.64 -17.38 18.18
N GLY A 274 8.56 -16.16 17.64
CA GLY A 274 9.07 -14.96 18.29
C GLY A 274 10.56 -14.67 18.07
N ALA A 275 11.20 -15.33 17.10
CA ALA A 275 12.59 -15.09 16.69
C ALA A 275 12.63 -14.44 15.30
N PHE A 276 13.30 -13.30 15.16
CA PHE A 276 13.28 -12.52 13.92
C PHE A 276 14.67 -12.43 13.30
N GLU A 277 14.84 -13.03 12.13
CA GLU A 277 16.14 -13.12 11.44
C GLU A 277 16.01 -12.85 9.94
N PRO A 278 15.89 -11.58 9.54
CA PRO A 278 15.73 -11.19 8.14
C PRO A 278 16.87 -11.62 7.22
N ALA A 279 18.05 -11.95 7.75
CA ALA A 279 19.19 -12.44 6.97
C ALA A 279 18.89 -13.77 6.26
N LEU A 280 17.91 -14.55 6.72
CA LEU A 280 17.43 -15.74 6.02
C LEU A 280 16.68 -15.40 4.72
N LEU A 281 16.08 -14.22 4.62
CA LEU A 281 15.43 -13.74 3.39
C LEU A 281 16.36 -12.86 2.55
N PHE A 282 17.07 -11.94 3.19
CA PHE A 282 17.78 -10.86 2.51
C PHE A 282 19.29 -11.03 2.64
N GLU A 283 19.92 -11.45 1.54
CA GLU A 283 21.38 -11.50 1.41
C GLU A 283 22.01 -10.10 1.40
N ASN A 284 21.27 -9.09 0.90
CA ASN A 284 21.71 -7.71 0.93
C ASN A 284 21.67 -7.15 2.36
N GLU A 285 22.84 -6.84 2.92
CA GLU A 285 22.97 -6.33 4.29
C GLU A 285 22.20 -5.03 4.56
N THR A 286 22.03 -4.17 3.56
CA THR A 286 21.27 -2.92 3.72
C THR A 286 19.78 -3.21 3.86
N THR A 287 19.23 -4.07 3.00
CA THR A 287 17.83 -4.52 3.08
C THR A 287 17.56 -5.30 4.37
N ALA A 288 18.46 -6.20 4.76
CA ALA A 288 18.35 -6.95 6.01
C ALA A 288 18.34 -6.00 7.23
N ARG A 289 19.24 -5.00 7.28
CA ARG A 289 19.26 -3.99 8.34
C ARG A 289 17.98 -3.16 8.38
N ALA A 290 17.47 -2.74 7.21
CA ALA A 290 16.21 -2.01 7.13
C ALA A 290 15.01 -2.85 7.63
N ALA A 291 14.98 -4.14 7.31
CA ALA A 291 13.97 -5.09 7.82
C ALA A 291 14.06 -5.26 9.33
N ILE A 292 15.28 -5.43 9.87
CA ILE A 292 15.52 -5.53 11.33
C ILE A 292 15.03 -4.26 12.04
N ALA A 293 15.32 -3.09 11.47
CA ALA A 293 14.96 -1.81 12.06
C ALA A 293 13.48 -1.43 11.85
N SER A 294 12.71 -2.23 11.10
CA SER A 294 11.30 -1.96 10.79
C SER A 294 10.43 -1.94 12.06
N PRO A 295 9.85 -0.79 12.43
CA PRO A 295 8.98 -0.70 13.60
C PRO A 295 7.71 -1.54 13.47
N GLU A 296 7.21 -1.73 12.24
CA GLU A 296 6.08 -2.61 11.96
C GLU A 296 6.45 -4.08 12.22
N ALA A 297 7.63 -4.52 11.78
CA ALA A 297 8.12 -5.88 12.03
C ALA A 297 8.35 -6.14 13.53
N GLN A 298 8.95 -5.19 14.23
CA GLN A 298 9.14 -5.28 15.69
C GLN A 298 7.81 -5.32 16.44
N TRP A 299 6.82 -4.52 16.02
CA TRP A 299 5.49 -4.55 16.61
C TRP A 299 4.78 -5.90 16.37
N LYS A 300 4.89 -6.46 15.16
CA LYS A 300 4.35 -7.80 14.86
C LYS A 300 5.02 -8.87 15.73
N LEU A 301 6.34 -8.82 15.86
CA LEU A 301 7.13 -9.75 16.67
C LEU A 301 6.70 -9.75 18.14
N GLN A 302 6.52 -8.55 18.72
CA GLN A 302 6.01 -8.39 20.10
C GLN A 302 4.62 -9.02 20.26
N ASN A 303 3.71 -8.82 19.29
CA ASN A 303 2.38 -9.44 19.35
C ASN A 303 2.45 -10.96 19.29
N ILE A 304 3.34 -11.53 18.46
CA ILE A 304 3.57 -12.97 18.41
C ILE A 304 4.06 -13.48 19.77
N ARG A 305 5.04 -12.82 20.38
CA ARG A 305 5.56 -13.20 21.72
C ARG A 305 4.49 -13.15 22.81
N LYS A 306 3.66 -12.11 22.80
CA LYS A 306 2.49 -12.02 23.71
C LYS A 306 1.49 -13.15 23.51
N MET A 307 1.21 -13.53 22.26
CA MET A 307 0.33 -14.67 21.96
C MET A 307 0.92 -16.01 22.45
N LEU A 308 2.26 -16.13 22.47
CA LEU A 308 2.98 -17.30 22.96
C LEU A 308 3.19 -17.29 24.50
N GLY A 309 2.88 -16.19 25.18
CA GLY A 309 3.14 -16.03 26.62
C GLY A 309 4.62 -15.89 26.98
N THR A 310 5.44 -15.37 26.06
CA THR A 310 6.90 -15.23 26.23
C THR A 310 7.38 -13.79 26.50
N GLU A 311 6.44 -12.84 26.64
CA GLU A 311 6.65 -11.43 27.03
C GLU A 311 5.64 -11.00 28.10
#